data_AF-A0A957CHU0-F1
#
_entry.id   AF-A0A957CHU0-F1
#
_cell.length_a   1.000
_cell.length_b   1.000
_cell.length_c   1.000
_cell.angle_alpha   90.00
_cell.angle_beta   90.00
_cell.angle_gamma   90.00
#
_symmetry.space_group_name_H-M   'P 1'
#
loop_
_entity.id
_entity.type
_entity.pdbx_description
1 polymer ?
#
loop_
_entity_poly.entity_id
_entity_poly.type
_entity_poly.pdbx_seq_one_letter_code
_entity_poly.pdbx_strand_id
1 'polypeptide(L)' 'ECSAMAHKYLGQTFDIHGGGIDNIFPHNECEIAQSEANHGEPYARYWMLTGSLTLDGIKMSKSLGNTLTI' A
#
# COMPACT_ATOMS: atom_id res chain seq x y z
N GLU A 1 -1.22 -1.02 -10.90
CA GLU A 1 -1.55 -2.46 -11.01
C GLU A 1 -2.53 -2.89 -9.91
N CYS A 2 -2.25 -2.57 -8.65
CA CYS A 2 -3.09 -2.88 -7.49
C CYS A 2 -4.54 -2.41 -7.66
N SER A 3 -4.76 -1.18 -8.10
CA SER A 3 -6.10 -0.61 -8.39
C SER A 3 -6.95 -1.52 -9.28
N ALA A 4 -6.36 -2.04 -10.37
CA ALA A 4 -7.06 -2.90 -11.31
C ALA A 4 -7.34 -4.30 -10.73
N MET A 5 -6.39 -4.86 -9.97
CA MET A 5 -6.54 -6.17 -9.34
C MET A 5 -7.53 -6.14 -8.18
N ALA A 6 -7.43 -5.14 -7.30
CA ALA A 6 -8.35 -4.94 -6.19
C ALA A 6 -9.78 -4.75 -6.71
N HIS A 7 -9.97 -3.90 -7.72
CA HIS A 7 -11.29 -3.75 -8.35
C HIS A 7 -11.86 -5.09 -8.86
N LYS A 8 -11.05 -5.88 -9.57
CA LYS A 8 -11.47 -7.16 -10.15
C LYS A 8 -11.97 -8.16 -9.10
N TYR A 9 -11.32 -8.22 -7.93
CA TYR A 9 -11.57 -9.28 -6.95
C TYR A 9 -12.37 -8.82 -5.74
N LEU A 10 -12.35 -7.52 -5.41
CA LEU A 10 -12.94 -6.96 -4.19
C LEU A 10 -14.06 -5.96 -4.48
N GLY A 11 -14.24 -5.55 -5.75
CA GLY A 11 -15.22 -4.55 -6.17
C GLY A 11 -14.67 -3.11 -6.16
N GLN A 12 -15.53 -2.14 -6.46
CA GLN A 12 -15.16 -0.71 -6.57
C GLN A 12 -14.73 -0.10 -5.24
N THR A 13 -15.43 -0.45 -4.15
CA THR A 13 -15.06 -0.11 -2.78
C THR A 13 -15.01 -1.38 -1.94
N PHE A 14 -13.95 -1.55 -1.15
CA PHE A 14 -13.80 -2.65 -0.20
C PHE A 14 -13.40 -2.15 1.19
N ASP A 15 -13.39 -3.06 2.16
CA ASP A 15 -13.29 -2.68 3.58
C ASP A 15 -11.88 -2.24 3.98
N ILE A 16 -10.86 -3.08 3.75
CA ILE A 16 -9.52 -2.88 4.31
C ILE A 16 -8.47 -2.98 3.20
N HIS A 17 -7.69 -1.92 3.02
CA HIS A 17 -6.46 -1.92 2.22
C HIS A 17 -5.23 -1.85 3.13
N GLY A 18 -4.27 -2.76 2.92
CA GLY A 18 -3.08 -2.92 3.76
C GLY A 18 -1.78 -2.58 3.04
N GLY A 19 -0.73 -2.28 3.80
CA GLY A 19 0.61 -2.08 3.25
C GLY A 19 1.64 -1.69 4.31
N GLY A 20 2.88 -1.45 3.88
CA GLY A 20 3.88 -0.82 4.74
C GLY A 20 3.62 0.69 4.87
N ILE A 21 4.13 1.32 5.94
CA ILE A 21 4.03 2.77 6.12
C ILE A 21 4.64 3.56 4.95
N ASP A 22 5.64 2.97 4.27
CA ASP A 22 6.26 3.56 3.10
C ASP A 22 5.35 3.58 1.87
N ASN A 23 4.30 2.76 1.85
CA ASN A 23 3.36 2.70 0.75
C ASN A 23 2.37 3.88 0.77
N ILE A 24 2.26 4.67 1.86
CA ILE A 24 1.37 5.84 1.91
C ILE A 24 1.55 6.69 0.66
N PHE A 25 2.80 7.02 0.34
CA PHE A 25 3.14 7.84 -0.80
C PHE A 25 4.38 7.30 -1.52
N PRO A 26 4.38 7.24 -2.86
CA PRO A 26 3.28 7.62 -3.76
C PRO A 26 2.25 6.50 -3.98
N HIS A 27 2.53 5.27 -3.51
CA HIS A 27 1.81 4.08 -3.96
C HIS A 27 0.30 4.12 -3.66
N ASN A 28 -0.08 4.23 -2.39
CA ASN A 28 -1.48 4.21 -1.97
C ASN A 28 -2.23 5.44 -2.50
N GLU A 29 -1.61 6.63 -2.48
CA GLU A 29 -2.20 7.84 -3.08
C GLU A 29 -2.46 7.67 -4.58
N CYS A 30 -1.56 7.03 -5.32
CA CYS A 30 -1.81 6.71 -6.73
C CYS A 30 -2.94 5.69 -6.91
N GLU A 31 -3.08 4.70 -6.02
CA GLU A 31 -4.18 3.75 -6.08
C GLU A 31 -5.54 4.41 -5.83
N ILE A 32 -5.60 5.30 -4.84
CA ILE A 32 -6.77 6.15 -4.56
C ILE A 32 -7.09 6.97 -5.80
N ALA A 33 -6.13 7.75 -6.31
CA ALA A 33 -6.34 8.62 -7.46
C ALA A 33 -6.81 7.86 -8.71
N GLN A 34 -6.21 6.70 -9.01
CA GLN A 34 -6.61 5.88 -10.15
C GLN A 34 -8.01 5.30 -10.00
N SER A 35 -8.34 4.78 -8.80
CA SER A 35 -9.61 4.10 -8.57
C SER A 35 -10.77 5.07 -8.44
N GLU A 36 -10.59 6.14 -7.67
CA GLU A 36 -11.65 7.12 -7.41
C GLU A 36 -11.91 8.00 -8.64
N ALA A 37 -10.89 8.34 -9.43
CA ALA A 37 -11.10 9.05 -10.70
C ALA A 37 -11.83 8.19 -11.74
N ASN A 38 -11.66 6.86 -11.72
CA ASN A 38 -12.29 5.96 -12.69
C ASN A 38 -13.71 5.56 -12.29
N HIS A 39 -14.01 5.43 -10.99
CA HIS A 39 -15.29 4.90 -10.51
C HIS A 39 -16.18 5.94 -9.81
N GLY A 40 -15.62 7.05 -9.31
CA GLY A 40 -16.37 8.07 -8.58
C GLY A 40 -16.77 7.66 -7.15
N GLU A 41 -16.27 6.53 -6.65
CA GLU A 41 -16.51 6.01 -5.29
C GLU A 41 -15.20 5.82 -4.54
N PRO A 42 -15.19 5.87 -3.19
CA PRO A 42 -13.98 5.66 -2.39
C PRO A 42 -13.31 4.31 -2.65
N TYR A 43 -11.98 4.27 -2.76
CA TYR A 43 -11.26 3.01 -3.04
C TYR A 43 -11.36 1.98 -1.89
N ALA A 44 -11.07 2.41 -0.66
CA ALA A 44 -11.10 1.56 0.53
C ALA A 44 -11.63 2.33 1.75
N ARG A 45 -12.36 1.65 2.64
CA ARG A 45 -12.94 2.27 3.85
C ARG A 45 -11.90 2.49 4.96
N TYR A 46 -10.97 1.56 5.09
CA TYR A 46 -9.93 1.57 6.13
C TYR A 46 -8.56 1.25 5.55
N TRP A 47 -7.56 1.99 6.02
CA TRP A 47 -6.15 1.78 5.68
C TRP A 47 -5.40 1.25 6.89
N MET A 48 -4.70 0.14 6.72
CA MET A 48 -3.91 -0.49 7.79
C MET A 48 -2.45 -0.56 7.38
N LEU A 49 -1.60 0.16 8.10
CA LEU A 49 -0.21 0.35 7.71
C LEU A 49 0.73 -0.18 8.79
N THR A 50 1.65 -1.06 8.37
CA THR A 50 2.64 -1.63 9.27
C THR A 50 3.90 -0.76 9.31
N GLY A 51 4.45 -0.58 10.51
CA GLY A 51 5.73 0.13 10.70
C GLY A 51 6.90 -0.57 10.01
N SER A 52 8.01 0.16 9.86
CA SER A 52 9.26 -0.39 9.32
C SER A 52 9.95 -1.31 10.32
N LEU A 53 10.57 -2.38 9.83
CA LEU A 53 11.53 -3.18 10.60
C LEU A 53 12.91 -2.51 10.59
N THR A 54 13.63 -2.59 11.70
CA THR A 54 14.98 -2.05 11.86
C THR A 54 16.00 -3.14 12.14
N LEU A 55 17.22 -2.94 11.65
CA LEU A 55 18.42 -3.68 12.00
C LEU A 55 19.41 -2.68 12.60
N ASP A 56 19.81 -2.91 13.85
CA ASP A 56 20.67 -1.99 14.62
C ASP A 56 20.17 -0.53 14.64
N GLY A 57 18.85 -0.36 14.75
CA GLY A 57 18.20 0.95 14.76
C GLY A 57 18.07 1.63 13.39
N ILE A 58 18.62 1.04 12.33
CA ILE A 58 18.50 1.53 10.96
C ILE A 58 17.39 0.76 10.26
N LYS A 59 16.48 1.48 9.58
CA LYS A 59 15.44 0.87 8.75
C LYS A 59 16.04 -0.13 7.75
N MET A 60 15.47 -1.33 7.68
CA MET A 60 15.90 -2.33 6.70
C MET A 60 15.46 -1.93 5.30
N SER A 61 16.39 -1.91 4.35
CA SER A 61 16.10 -1.71 2.93
C SER A 61 17.17 -2.33 2.04
N LYS A 62 16.74 -2.76 0.84
CA LYS A 62 17.67 -3.31 -0.16
C LYS A 62 18.70 -2.27 -0.61
N SER A 63 18.33 -1.00 -0.70
CA SER A 63 19.23 0.09 -1.12
C SER A 63 20.32 0.40 -0.10
N LEU A 64 20.08 0.12 1.18
CA LEU A 64 21.08 0.24 2.26
C LEU A 64 21.91 -1.02 2.45
N GLY A 65 21.58 -2.12 1.74
CA GLY A 65 22.29 -3.39 1.86
C GLY A 65 22.13 -4.10 3.21
N ASN A 66 21.22 -3.64 4.08
CA ASN A 66 21.01 -4.12 5.43
C ASN A 66 19.77 -5.03 5.53
N THR A 67 19.65 -5.99 4.61
CA THR A 67 18.53 -6.94 4.55
C THR A 67 18.95 -8.33 5.03
N LEU A 68 18.04 -9.02 5.73
CA LEU A 68 18.17 -10.44 6.07
C LEU A 68 17.13 -11.23 5.26
N THR A 69 17.47 -12.45 4.87
CA THR A 69 16.54 -13.38 4.23
C THR A 69 15.75 -14.16 5.28
N ILE A 70 14.49 -14.47 4.98
CA ILE A 70 13.63 -15.34 5.80
C ILE A 70 14.13 -16.79 5.73
#